data_AF-A0A9E4ZEY5-F1
#
_entry.id   AF-A0A9E4ZEY5-F1
#
_cell.length_a   1.000
_cell.length_b   1.000
_cell.length_c   1.000
_cell.angle_alpha   90.00
_cell.angle_beta   90.00
_cell.angle_gamma   90.00
#
_symmetry.space_group_name_H-M   'P 1'
#
loop_
_entity.id
_entity.type
_entity.pdbx_description
1 polymer ?
#
loop_
_entity_poly.entity_id
_entity_poly.type
_entity_poly.pdbx_seq_one_letter_code
_entity_poly.pdbx_strand_id
1 'polypeptide(L)'
;MSKLLSFLHDIRYVLLFYIVGDLLTTYIGINGGHGFESNPFLPSFGLTFLLKLLFLCLLGILYIRTLERPILWDFTRHTIVLIGIFATVNNLIVIYYGYSPIQLVI
;
A
#
# COMPACT_ATOMS: atom_id res chain seq x y z
N MET A 1 -21.72 5.37 -15.77
CA MET A 1 -20.43 4.81 -15.30
C MET A 1 -20.69 3.43 -14.73
N SER A 2 -19.92 2.39 -15.08
CA SER A 2 -20.11 1.07 -14.45
C SER A 2 -19.68 1.12 -12.97
N LYS A 3 -20.27 0.29 -12.10
CA LYS A 3 -19.89 0.23 -10.66
C LYS A 3 -18.39 -0.03 -10.48
N LEU A 4 -17.79 -0.78 -11.40
CA LEU A 4 -16.35 -1.05 -11.45
C LEU A 4 -15.54 0.21 -11.76
N LEU A 5 -15.95 1.01 -12.76
CA LEU A 5 -15.27 2.26 -13.11
C LEU A 5 -15.33 3.27 -11.95
N SER A 6 -16.48 3.38 -11.27
CA SER A 6 -16.60 4.22 -10.06
C SER A 6 -15.67 3.76 -8.95
N PHE A 7 -15.64 2.45 -8.67
CA PHE A 7 -14.73 1.88 -7.68
C PHE A 7 -13.26 2.18 -8.00
N LEU A 8 -12.83 1.89 -9.23
CA LEU A 8 -11.45 2.13 -9.68
C LEU A 8 -11.06 3.61 -9.60
N HIS A 9 -11.99 4.49 -9.97
CA HIS A 9 -11.77 5.94 -9.86
C HIS A 9 -11.62 6.36 -8.39
N ASP A 10 -12.44 5.84 -7.49
CA ASP A 10 -12.37 6.13 -6.06
C ASP A 10 -11.04 5.66 -5.46
N ILE A 11 -10.60 4.45 -5.77
CA ILE A 11 -9.38 3.87 -5.19
C ILE A 11 -8.09 4.28 -5.90
N ARG A 12 -8.11 5.21 -6.87
CA ARG A 12 -6.93 5.57 -7.68
C ARG A 12 -5.68 5.94 -6.85
N TYR A 13 -5.86 6.61 -5.72
CA TYR A 13 -4.75 6.96 -4.82
C TYR A 13 -4.31 5.79 -3.93
N VAL A 14 -5.21 4.85 -3.62
CA VAL A 14 -4.85 3.58 -2.98
C VAL A 14 -3.99 2.77 -3.95
N LEU A 15 -4.41 2.67 -5.21
CA LEU A 15 -3.62 2.02 -6.26
C LEU A 15 -2.25 2.69 -6.43
N LEU A 16 -2.22 4.02 -6.49
CA LEU A 16 -0.96 4.76 -6.67
C LEU A 16 0.01 4.56 -5.51
N PHE A 17 -0.41 4.78 -4.27
CA PHE A 17 0.51 4.81 -3.12
C PHE A 17 0.63 3.46 -2.43
N TYR A 18 -0.49 2.83 -2.09
CA TYR A 18 -0.47 1.59 -1.30
C TYR A 18 -0.12 0.34 -2.13
N ILE A 19 -0.42 0.35 -3.43
CA ILE A 19 -0.08 -0.77 -4.33
C ILE A 19 1.21 -0.46 -5.10
N VAL A 20 1.16 0.50 -6.04
CA VAL A 20 2.26 0.75 -6.98
C VAL A 20 3.47 1.34 -6.27
N GLY A 21 3.29 2.44 -5.53
CA GLY A 21 4.38 3.12 -4.83
C GLY A 21 5.11 2.21 -3.85
N ASP A 22 4.36 1.53 -2.98
CA ASP A 22 4.89 0.58 -2.01
C ASP A 22 5.62 -0.60 -2.67
N LEU A 23 5.02 -1.26 -3.68
CA LEU A 23 5.67 -2.38 -4.37
C LEU A 23 6.90 -1.94 -5.16
N LEU A 24 6.83 -0.80 -5.86
CA LEU A 24 7.95 -0.30 -6.67
C LEU A 24 9.13 0.05 -5.77
N THR A 25 8.89 0.77 -4.69
CA THR A 25 9.95 1.14 -3.74
C THR A 25 10.51 -0.09 -3.01
N THR A 26 9.67 -1.06 -2.64
CA THR A 26 10.13 -2.34 -2.09
C THR A 26 11.01 -3.10 -3.10
N TYR A 27 10.60 -3.19 -4.36
CA TYR A 27 11.37 -3.85 -5.41
C TYR A 27 12.72 -3.16 -5.65
N ILE A 28 12.74 -1.83 -5.71
CA ILE A 28 13.98 -1.04 -5.86
C ILE A 28 14.89 -1.25 -4.65
N GLY A 29 14.35 -1.18 -3.44
CA GLY A 29 15.11 -1.42 -2.21
C GLY A 29 15.74 -2.81 -2.18
N ILE A 30 14.97 -3.85 -2.54
CA ILE A 30 15.46 -5.23 -2.62
C ILE A 30 16.59 -5.36 -3.63
N ASN A 31 16.40 -4.91 -4.87
CA ASN A 31 17.42 -5.08 -5.92
C ASN A 31 18.63 -4.17 -5.73
N GLY A 32 18.46 -3.05 -5.03
CA GLY A 32 19.54 -2.13 -4.66
C GLY A 32 20.36 -2.58 -3.45
N GLY A 33 20.05 -3.73 -2.84
CA GLY A 33 20.78 -4.23 -1.67
C GLY A 33 20.37 -3.59 -0.33
N HIS A 34 19.31 -2.78 -0.32
CA HIS A 34 18.79 -2.08 0.87
C HIS A 34 17.57 -2.76 1.50
N GLY A 35 16.99 -3.76 0.82
CA GLY A 35 15.62 -4.25 1.11
C GLY A 35 15.50 -5.48 2.00
N PHE A 36 16.61 -6.11 2.42
CA PHE A 36 16.55 -7.40 3.13
C PHE A 36 17.09 -7.39 4.56
N GLU A 37 18.06 -6.55 4.92
CA GLU A 37 18.67 -6.65 6.26
C GLU A 37 17.85 -5.98 7.37
N SER A 38 16.77 -5.27 7.05
CA SER A 38 16.09 -4.36 7.99
C SER A 38 14.64 -4.72 8.34
N ASN A 39 13.99 -5.68 7.69
CA ASN A 39 12.58 -5.99 7.97
C ASN A 39 12.28 -7.50 8.04
N PRO A 40 12.29 -8.11 9.24
CA PRO A 40 11.99 -9.53 9.44
C PRO A 40 10.52 -9.90 9.16
N PHE A 41 9.65 -8.91 8.92
CA PHE A 41 8.22 -9.11 8.66
C PHE A 41 7.85 -9.01 7.17
N LEU A 42 8.79 -8.68 6.28
CA LEU A 42 8.55 -8.64 4.84
C LEU A 42 8.71 -10.05 4.25
N PRO A 43 7.64 -10.70 3.77
CA PRO A 43 7.77 -11.95 3.05
C PRO A 43 8.40 -11.71 1.67
N SER A 44 8.66 -12.77 0.91
CA SER A 44 9.17 -12.65 -0.46
C SER A 44 8.34 -11.65 -1.28
N PHE A 45 8.98 -10.94 -2.21
CA PHE A 45 8.30 -9.95 -3.06
C PHE A 45 7.06 -10.53 -3.75
N GLY A 46 7.14 -11.79 -4.20
CA GLY A 46 6.01 -12.51 -4.80
C GLY A 46 4.84 -12.71 -3.84
N LEU A 47 5.08 -13.07 -2.57
CA LEU A 47 4.02 -13.16 -1.57
C LEU A 47 3.44 -11.79 -1.25
N THR A 48 4.27 -10.76 -1.13
CA THR A 48 3.83 -9.37 -0.93
C THR A 48 2.89 -8.92 -2.05
N PHE A 49 3.24 -9.21 -3.31
CA PHE A 49 2.38 -8.92 -4.46
C PHE A 49 1.03 -9.65 -4.38
N LEU A 50 1.03 -10.94 -4.05
CA LEU A 50 -0.20 -11.73 -3.90
C LEU A 50 -1.10 -11.20 -2.78
N LEU A 51 -0.53 -10.80 -1.64
CA LEU A 51 -1.27 -10.20 -0.54
C LEU A 51 -1.91 -8.87 -0.93
N LYS A 52 -1.24 -8.06 -1.75
CA LYS A 52 -1.79 -6.81 -2.28
C LYS A 52 -2.95 -7.06 -3.26
N LEU A 53 -2.87 -8.10 -4.08
CA LEU A 53 -4.00 -8.51 -4.95
C LEU A 53 -5.20 -8.97 -4.12
N LEU A 54 -4.98 -9.83 -3.12
CA LEU A 54 -6.03 -10.26 -2.21
C LEU A 54 -6.66 -9.08 -1.48
N PHE A 55 -5.85 -8.13 -1.02
CA PHE A 55 -6.32 -6.89 -0.40
C PHE A 55 -7.24 -6.10 -1.33
N LEU A 56 -6.91 -5.97 -2.62
CA LEU A 56 -7.79 -5.27 -3.59
C LEU A 56 -9.14 -5.97 -3.77
N CYS A 57 -9.15 -7.31 -3.79
CA CYS A 57 -10.40 -8.08 -3.84
C CYS A 57 -11.25 -7.81 -2.59
N LEU A 58 -10.65 -7.85 -1.40
CA LEU A 58 -11.33 -7.56 -0.14
C LEU A 58 -11.82 -6.11 -0.07
N LEU A 59 -11.04 -5.16 -0.58
CA LEU A 59 -11.42 -3.75 -0.66
C LEU A 59 -12.62 -3.54 -1.58
N GLY A 60 -12.70 -4.28 -2.70
CA GLY A 60 -13.86 -4.28 -3.58
C GLY A 60 -15.13 -4.81 -2.91
N ILE A 61 -15.01 -5.89 -2.13
CA ILE A 61 -16.12 -6.43 -1.32
C ILE A 61 -16.56 -5.39 -0.28
N LEU A 62 -15.61 -4.77 0.41
CA LEU A 62 -15.89 -3.75 1.42
C LEU A 62 -16.58 -2.54 0.80
N TYR A 63 -16.11 -2.06 -0.35
CA TYR A 63 -16.72 -0.95 -1.10
C TYR A 63 -18.22 -1.19 -1.35
N ILE A 64 -18.58 -2.39 -1.82
CA ILE A 64 -19.99 -2.74 -2.06
C ILE A 64 -20.79 -2.71 -0.76
N ARG A 65 -20.23 -3.20 0.35
CA ARG A 65 -20.88 -3.21 1.67
C ARG A 65 -21.03 -1.80 2.26
N THR A 66 -20.19 -0.86 1.87
CA THR A 66 -20.20 0.52 2.38
C THR A 66 -20.90 1.53 1.46
N LEU A 67 -21.57 1.08 0.39
CA LEU A 67 -22.26 1.98 -0.56
C LEU A 67 -23.28 2.89 0.13
N GLU A 68 -23.99 2.38 1.14
CA GLU A 68 -24.97 3.15 1.93
C GLU A 68 -24.34 3.95 3.09
N ARG A 69 -23.02 3.84 3.28
CA ARG A 69 -22.26 4.46 4.38
C ARG A 69 -21.07 5.25 3.82
N PRO A 70 -21.30 6.36 3.09
CA PRO A 70 -20.25 7.08 2.37
C PRO A 70 -19.14 7.60 3.29
N ILE A 71 -19.48 8.08 4.50
CA ILE A 71 -18.50 8.55 5.48
C ILE A 71 -17.52 7.44 5.90
N LEU A 72 -18.03 6.22 6.09
CA LEU A 72 -17.20 5.07 6.48
C LEU A 72 -16.28 4.64 5.32
N TRP A 73 -16.79 4.66 4.09
CA TRP A 73 -15.99 4.40 2.89
C TRP A 73 -14.87 5.44 2.75
N ASP A 74 -15.21 6.72 2.83
CA ASP A 74 -14.24 7.81 2.71
C ASP A 74 -13.17 7.70 3.80
N PHE A 75 -13.55 7.49 5.07
CA PHE A 75 -12.59 7.31 6.15
C PHE A 75 -11.64 6.14 5.90
N THR A 76 -12.19 4.99 5.48
CA THR A 76 -11.42 3.79 5.15
C THR A 76 -10.44 4.06 4.00
N ARG A 77 -10.92 4.64 2.91
CA ARG A 77 -10.11 4.99 1.73
C ARG A 77 -8.96 5.92 2.10
N HIS A 78 -9.23 7.02 2.80
CA HIS A 78 -8.20 7.98 3.17
C HIS A 78 -7.17 7.38 4.13
N THR A 79 -7.61 6.56 5.08
CA THR A 79 -6.70 5.83 5.99
C THR A 79 -5.73 4.94 5.21
N ILE A 80 -6.24 4.15 4.25
CA ILE A 80 -5.39 3.29 3.40
C ILE A 80 -4.42 4.14 2.56
N VAL A 81 -4.87 5.26 2.00
CA VAL A 81 -4.01 6.18 1.25
C VAL A 81 -2.88 6.71 2.13
N LEU A 82 -3.17 7.14 3.36
CA LEU A 82 -2.17 7.63 4.31
C LEU A 82 -1.15 6.54 4.67
N ILE A 83 -1.61 5.31 4.93
CA ILE A 83 -0.73 4.16 5.17
C ILE A 83 0.17 3.92 3.95
N GLY A 84 -0.39 3.94 2.74
CA GLY A 84 0.37 3.76 1.50
C GLY A 84 1.41 4.84 1.27
N ILE A 85 1.08 6.10 1.52
CA ILE A 85 2.03 7.23 1.45
C ILE A 85 3.15 7.01 2.47
N PHE A 86 2.80 6.70 3.72
CA PHE A 86 3.78 6.49 4.78
C PHE A 86 4.74 5.35 4.44
N ALA A 87 4.22 4.21 3.98
CA ALA A 87 5.04 3.07 3.55
C ALA A 87 5.96 3.45 2.37
N THR A 88 5.43 4.12 1.35
CA THR A 88 6.22 4.56 0.19
C THR A 88 7.34 5.51 0.60
N VAL A 89 7.04 6.52 1.43
CA VAL A 89 8.02 7.49 1.93
C VAL A 89 9.07 6.79 2.80
N ASN A 90 8.66 5.87 3.68
CA ASN A 90 9.59 5.10 4.50
C ASN A 90 10.55 4.29 3.62
N ASN A 91 10.05 3.57 2.61
CA ASN A 91 10.89 2.80 1.69
C ASN A 91 11.83 3.71 0.90
N LEU A 92 11.39 4.89 0.46
CA LEU A 92 12.26 5.88 -0.18
C LEU A 92 13.37 6.36 0.76
N ILE A 93 13.07 6.63 2.03
CA ILE A 93 14.08 7.05 3.01
C ILE A 93 15.11 5.93 3.20
N VAL A 94 14.66 4.67 3.29
CA VAL A 94 15.58 3.51 3.37
C VAL A 94 16.48 3.44 2.14
N ILE A 95 15.94 3.62 0.93
CA ILE A 95 16.72 3.59 -0.31
C ILE A 95 17.75 4.72 -0.35
N TYR A 96 17.38 5.95 0.00
CA TYR A 96 18.26 7.11 -0.14
C TYR A 96 19.24 7.31 1.03
N TYR A 97 18.83 6.97 2.25
CA TYR A 97 19.56 7.29 3.46
C TYR A 97 20.04 6.05 4.24
N GLY A 98 19.60 4.85 3.86
CA GLY A 98 20.07 3.60 4.47
C GLY A 98 19.54 3.32 5.87
N TYR A 99 18.60 4.12 6.40
CA TYR A 99 17.93 3.86 7.67
C TYR A 99 16.41 3.97 7.53
N SER A 100 15.68 3.23 8.37
CA SER A 100 14.22 3.24 8.40
C SER A 100 13.74 4.07 9.60
N PRO A 101 13.03 5.20 9.40
CA PRO A 101 12.44 5.95 10.52
C PRO A 101 11.51 5.11 11.40
N ILE A 102 10.85 4.10 10.82
CA ILE A 102 10.02 3.15 11.57
C ILE A 102 10.82 2.38 12.62
N GLN A 103 12.09 2.05 12.37
CA GLN A 103 12.95 1.37 13.34
C GLN A 103 13.38 2.26 14.51
N LEU A 104 13.20 3.59 14.41
CA LEU A 104 13.52 4.51 15.51
C LEU A 104 12.39 4.60 16.53
N VAL A 105 11.20 4.08 16.22
CA VAL A 105 9.98 4.22 17.03
C VAL A 105 9.49 2.86 17.57
N ILE A 106 10.02 1.75 17.05
CA ILE A 106 9.72 0.36 17.47
C ILE A 106 10.98 -0.24 18.07
#